data_AF-A0A353R364-F1
#
_entry.id   AF-A0A353R364-F1
#
_cell.length_a   1.000
_cell.length_b   1.000
_cell.length_c   1.000
_cell.angle_alpha   90.00
_cell.angle_beta   90.00
_cell.angle_gamma   90.00
#
_symmetry.space_group_name_H-M   'P 1'
#
loop_
_entity.id
_entity.type
_entity.pdbx_description
1 polymer ?
#
loop_
_entity_poly.entity_id
_entity_poly.type
_entity_poly.pdbx_seq_one_letter_code
_entity_poly.pdbx_strand_id
1 'polypeptide(L)' 'MTEHDEFYADIHQGYDFKGPALVLGGAMREGAAVRDLPVKVPLRTLNRHGLIAGATGTGKT' A
#
# COMPACT_ATOMS: atom_id res chain seq x y z
N MET A 1 -3.76 16.53 17.13
CA MET A 1 -3.28 15.85 15.91
C MET A 1 -4.24 16.23 14.81
N THR A 2 -3.79 16.52 13.60
CA THR A 2 -4.74 16.74 12.49
C THR A 2 -5.20 15.38 11.96
N GLU A 3 -6.36 15.35 11.31
CA GLU A 3 -6.89 14.13 10.68
C GLU A 3 -5.91 13.56 9.62
N HIS A 4 -5.11 14.43 8.99
CA HIS A 4 -4.04 14.02 8.08
C HIS A 4 -2.92 13.28 8.80
N ASP A 5 -2.51 13.75 9.98
CA ASP A 5 -1.43 13.12 10.76
C ASP A 5 -1.87 11.75 11.31
N GLU A 6 -3.14 11.63 11.69
CA GLU A 6 -3.75 10.36 12.14
C GLU A 6 -3.77 9.32 11.02
N PHE A 7 -4.27 9.70 9.84
CA PHE A 7 -4.23 8.81 8.67
C PHE A 7 -2.81 8.37 8.32
N TYR A 8 -1.85 9.30 8.36
CA TYR A 8 -0.46 8.99 8.08
C TYR A 8 0.10 7.97 9.08
N ALA A 9 -0.13 8.20 10.38
CA ALA A 9 0.35 7.32 11.43
C ALA A 9 -0.24 5.91 11.32
N ASP A 10 -1.55 5.79 11.07
CA ASP A 10 -2.26 4.52 10.97
C ASP A 10 -1.75 3.68 9.79
N ILE A 11 -1.63 4.30 8.61
CA ILE A 11 -1.12 3.62 7.43
C ILE A 11 0.37 3.28 7.59
N HIS A 12 1.17 4.22 8.08
CA HIS A 12 2.59 3.96 8.29
C HIS A 12 2.78 2.77 9.23
N GLN A 13 2.07 2.75 10.37
CA GLN A 13 2.16 1.65 11.33
C GLN A 13 1.62 0.33 10.75
N GLY A 14 0.48 0.37 10.06
CA GLY A 14 -0.16 -0.82 9.48
C GLY A 14 0.67 -1.50 8.40
N TYR A 15 1.54 -0.74 7.72
CA TYR A 15 2.43 -1.23 6.69
C TYR A 15 3.91 -1.25 7.08
N ASP A 16 4.29 -0.93 8.33
CA ASP A 16 5.69 -0.96 8.77
C ASP A 16 6.18 -2.38 9.14
N PHE A 17 6.61 -3.11 8.11
CA PHE A 17 7.13 -4.46 8.28
C PHE A 17 8.65 -4.51 8.33
N LYS A 18 9.17 -5.41 9.19
CA LYS A 18 10.59 -5.79 9.22
C LYS A 18 10.93 -6.80 8.13
N GLY A 19 12.09 -6.63 7.50
CA GLY A 19 12.61 -7.53 6.47
C GLY A 19 12.12 -7.22 5.04
N PRO A 20 12.40 -8.10 4.08
CA PRO A 20 12.04 -7.88 2.67
C PRO A 20 10.54 -7.78 2.46
N ALA A 21 10.12 -6.77 1.70
CA ALA A 21 8.72 -6.55 1.33
C ALA A 21 8.63 -6.08 -0.13
N LEU A 22 7.51 -6.42 -0.79
CA LEU A 22 7.16 -5.92 -2.10
C LEU A 22 6.38 -4.62 -1.96
N VAL A 23 6.80 -3.55 -2.66
CA VAL A 23 6.03 -2.31 -2.73
C VAL A 23 4.93 -2.47 -3.79
N LEU A 24 3.68 -2.29 -3.38
CA LEU A 24 2.52 -2.40 -4.27
C LEU A 24 2.04 -1.05 -4.80
N GLY A 25 2.32 0.03 -4.08
CA GLY A 25 1.90 1.38 -4.47
C GLY A 25 2.03 2.38 -3.32
N GLY A 26 1.30 3.48 -3.42
CA GLY A 26 1.19 4.51 -2.38
C GLY A 26 -0.21 4.56 -1.79
N ALA A 27 -0.32 5.01 -0.55
CA ALA A 27 -1.62 5.26 0.07
C ALA A 27 -2.33 6.42 -0.63
N MET A 28 -3.66 6.31 -0.77
CA MET A 28 -4.51 7.35 -1.31
C MET A 28 -5.52 7.79 -0.25
N ARG A 29 -5.77 9.09 -0.16
CA ARG A 29 -6.81 9.71 0.66
C ARG A 29 -7.55 10.72 -0.18
N GLU A 30 -8.89 10.65 -0.18
CA GLU A 30 -9.76 11.58 -0.93
C GLU A 30 -9.43 11.67 -2.43
N GLY A 31 -8.98 10.56 -3.02
CA GLY A 31 -8.61 10.52 -4.45
C GLY A 31 -7.22 11.11 -4.76
N ALA A 32 -6.48 11.58 -3.76
CA ALA A 32 -5.11 12.05 -3.92
C ALA A 32 -4.11 11.05 -3.31
N ALA A 33 -2.99 10.85 -4.00
CA ALA A 33 -1.87 10.08 -3.46
C ALA A 33 -1.16 10.86 -2.33
N VAL A 34 -0.91 10.19 -1.22
CA VAL A 34 -0.17 10.76 -0.09
C VAL A 34 1.32 10.53 -0.31
N ARG A 35 2.11 11.59 -0.19
CA ARG A 35 3.56 11.54 -0.41
C ARG A 35 4.24 10.68 0.67
N ASP A 36 5.28 9.96 0.26
CA ASP A 36 6.18 9.22 1.14
C ASP A 36 5.50 8.17 2.04
N LEU A 37 4.33 7.66 1.62
CA LEU A 37 3.54 6.68 2.37
C LEU A 37 3.32 5.39 1.55
N PRO A 38 4.37 4.55 1.38
CA PRO A 38 4.31 3.36 0.54
C PRO A 38 3.49 2.24 1.19
N VAL A 39 2.64 1.60 0.39
CA VAL A 39 1.91 0.39 0.75
C VAL A 39 2.74 -0.82 0.30
N LYS A 40 3.12 -1.67 1.25
CA LYS A 40 4.02 -2.82 1.03
C LYS A 40 3.44 -4.11 1.57
N VAL A 41 3.91 -5.26 1.11
CA VAL A 41 3.51 -6.59 1.62
C VAL A 41 4.77 -7.41 1.93
N PRO A 42 4.93 -7.99 3.13
CA PRO A 42 6.12 -8.78 3.48
C PRO A 42 6.26 -10.00 2.57
N LEU A 43 7.45 -10.27 2.07
CA LEU A 43 7.66 -11.46 1.21
C LEU A 43 7.39 -12.77 1.95
N ARG A 44 7.61 -12.79 3.27
CA ARG A 44 7.36 -13.97 4.12
C ARG A 44 5.89 -14.40 4.19
N THR A 45 4.95 -13.50 3.86
CA THR A 45 3.51 -13.80 3.89
C THR A 45 2.98 -14.23 2.53
N LEU A 46 3.81 -14.21 1.48
CA LEU A 46 3.42 -14.55 0.12
C LEU A 46 3.73 -16.00 -0.20
N ASN A 47 2.77 -16.68 -0.83
CA ASN A 47 2.94 -18.05 -1.34
C ASN A 47 3.35 -18.08 -2.83
N ARG A 48 3.95 -16.99 -3.34
CA ARG A 48 4.34 -16.79 -4.76
C ARG A 48 3.19 -16.77 -5.78
N HIS A 49 1.95 -16.74 -5.31
CA HIS A 49 0.76 -16.56 -6.16
C HIS A 49 0.12 -15.20 -5.85
N GLY A 50 -0.35 -14.51 -6.88
CA GLY A 50 -1.07 -13.24 -6.78
C GLY A 50 -2.24 -13.21 -7.75
N LEU A 51 -3.30 -12.51 -7.38
CA LEU A 51 -4.48 -12.28 -8.21
C LEU A 51 -4.64 -10.77 -8.39
N ILE A 52 -4.58 -10.31 -9.64
CA ILE A 52 -4.87 -8.92 -10.02
C ILE A 52 -6.15 -8.92 -10.86
N ALA A 53 -7.18 -8.22 -10.39
CA ALA A 53 -8.49 -8.14 -11.02
C ALA A 53 -8.92 -6.69 -11.25
N GLY A 54 -9.72 -6.43 -12.29
CA GLY A 54 -10.12 -5.09 -12.72
C GLY A 54 -10.73 -5.06 -14.12
N ALA A 55 -11.41 -3.97 -14.49
CA ALA A 55 -12.02 -3.81 -15.81
C ALA A 55 -10.97 -3.65 -16.94
N THR A 56 -11.38 -3.74 -18.20
CA THR A 56 -10.48 -3.52 -19.35
C THR A 56 -9.97 -2.08 -19.32
N GLY A 57 -8.66 -1.90 -19.54
CA GLY A 57 -8.01 -0.58 -19.52
C GLY A 57 -7.58 -0.05 -18.16
N THR A 58 -7.77 -0.79 -17.06
CA THR A 58 -7.38 -0.35 -15.70
C THR A 58 -5.95 -0.73 -15.28
N GLY A 59 -5.07 -1.07 -16.24
CA GLY A 59 -3.66 -1.38 -15.94
C GLY A 59 -3.43 -2.71 -15.22
N LYS A 60 -4.18 -3.77 -15.56
CA LYS A 60 -3.94 -5.12 -15.00
C LYS A 60 -2.63 -5.78 -15.50
N THR A 61 -2.18 -5.39 -16.69
CA THR A 61 -0.93 -5.82 -17.33
C THR A 61 0.13 -4.78 -17.03
#